data_AF-A0A7X3MFW2-F1
#
_entry.id   AF-A0A7X3MFW2-F1
#
_cell.length_a   1.000
_cell.length_b   1.000
_cell.length_c   1.000
_cell.angle_alpha   90.00
_cell.angle_beta   90.00
_cell.angle_gamma   90.00
#
_symmetry.space_group_name_H-M   'P 1'
#
loop_
_entity.id
_entity.type
_entity.pdbx_description
1 polymer ?
#
loop_
_entity_poly.entity_id
_entity_poly.type
_entity_poly.pdbx_seq_one_letter_code
_entity_poly.pdbx_strand_id
1 'polypeptide(L)'
;MNINTITTDDLRHMEGKDGLILQGCGGDLKEWVDGINEMFTEAGILKDGSKFEDVFTFQYGELTCLLYPFEDVKLDIGKLAVWRLQTHENFGGTWLSDFVPNRLGGFIGEPSPEPEKPDCALIGQDGNIFNLVGIAARTLREHDLKDQAKEMKDRVFACGSYGEALCIIGEYVNITDSEAEPEHRPSLRQQIKDAKHTETPQKQKPAKQQER
;
A
#
# COMPACT_ATOMS: atom_id res chain seq x y z
N MET A 1 12.37 -6.34 29.85
CA MET A 1 12.65 -6.25 28.41
C MET A 1 12.90 -7.66 27.88
N ASN A 2 12.06 -8.10 26.96
CA ASN A 2 12.04 -9.41 26.36
C ASN A 2 12.20 -9.27 24.85
N ILE A 3 13.03 -10.14 24.26
CA ILE A 3 13.20 -10.23 22.81
C ILE A 3 12.71 -11.61 22.39
N ASN A 4 11.60 -11.64 21.68
CA ASN A 4 10.93 -12.87 21.27
C ASN A 4 11.29 -13.18 19.82
N THR A 5 11.79 -14.39 19.56
CA THR A 5 12.09 -14.82 18.19
C THR A 5 10.81 -15.25 17.48
N ILE A 6 10.57 -14.67 16.29
CA ILE A 6 9.48 -15.01 15.40
C ILE A 6 10.00 -15.28 13.99
N THR A 7 9.15 -15.83 13.14
CA THR A 7 9.41 -16.06 11.72
C THR A 7 8.75 -14.98 10.85
N THR A 8 9.11 -14.95 9.58
CA THR A 8 8.42 -14.10 8.60
C THR A 8 6.96 -14.54 8.38
N ASP A 9 6.63 -15.80 8.60
CA ASP A 9 5.25 -16.28 8.51
C ASP A 9 4.40 -15.78 9.69
N ASP A 10 4.97 -15.72 10.89
CA ASP A 10 4.30 -15.13 12.06
C ASP A 10 3.96 -13.65 11.82
N LEU A 11 4.83 -12.89 11.15
CA LEU A 11 4.56 -11.50 10.77
C LEU A 11 3.33 -11.37 9.87
N ARG A 12 3.09 -12.33 8.99
CA ARG A 12 1.93 -12.32 8.09
C ARG A 12 0.62 -12.57 8.83
N HIS A 13 0.65 -13.06 10.07
CA HIS A 13 -0.53 -13.22 10.92
C HIS A 13 -0.77 -12.02 11.85
N MET A 14 0.03 -10.96 11.75
CA MET A 14 -0.09 -9.74 12.57
C MET A 14 -0.98 -8.68 11.91
N GLU A 15 -2.04 -9.10 11.23
CA GLU A 15 -3.01 -8.17 10.61
C GLU A 15 -3.61 -7.22 11.66
N GLY A 16 -3.73 -5.94 11.31
CA GLY A 16 -4.28 -4.90 12.19
C GLY A 16 -3.35 -4.46 13.33
N LYS A 17 -2.14 -5.02 13.41
CA LYS A 17 -1.11 -4.56 14.34
C LYS A 17 -0.22 -3.50 13.71
N ASP A 18 0.17 -2.53 14.52
CA ASP A 18 1.14 -1.50 14.14
C ASP A 18 2.51 -1.75 14.78
N GLY A 19 3.56 -1.41 14.04
CA GLY A 19 4.92 -1.53 14.52
C GLY A 19 5.96 -0.96 13.58
N LEU A 20 7.14 -0.72 14.13
CA LEU A 20 8.32 -0.31 13.37
C LEU A 20 9.27 -1.49 13.23
N ILE A 21 9.66 -1.80 12.01
CA ILE A 21 10.70 -2.79 11.70
C ILE A 21 12.00 -2.05 11.39
N LEU A 22 13.05 -2.41 12.12
CA LEU A 22 14.43 -2.04 11.83
C LEU A 22 15.16 -3.25 11.24
N GLN A 23 16.07 -2.99 10.30
CA GLN A 23 16.78 -4.00 9.53
C GLN A 23 18.29 -3.88 9.73
N GLY A 24 18.99 -5.00 9.63
CA GLY A 24 20.45 -5.02 9.81
C GLY A 24 20.88 -4.89 11.27
N CYS A 25 20.06 -5.36 12.21
CA CYS A 25 20.35 -5.37 13.64
C CYS A 25 21.37 -6.46 13.99
N GLY A 26 22.64 -6.23 13.63
CA GLY A 26 23.76 -7.11 13.98
C GLY A 26 24.27 -6.88 15.40
N GLY A 27 24.97 -7.86 15.96
CA GLY A 27 25.55 -7.76 17.32
C GLY A 27 24.54 -8.13 18.42
N ASP A 28 24.65 -7.49 19.58
CA ASP A 28 23.76 -7.74 20.72
C ASP A 28 22.42 -7.02 20.52
N LEU A 29 21.35 -7.80 20.46
CA LEU A 29 19.99 -7.28 20.29
C LEU A 29 19.50 -6.46 21.50
N LYS A 30 20.05 -6.69 22.70
CA LYS A 30 19.68 -5.89 23.87
C LYS A 30 20.21 -4.47 23.75
N GLU A 31 21.45 -4.32 23.32
CA GLU A 31 22.05 -3.00 23.06
C GLU A 31 21.25 -2.23 22.00
N TRP A 32 20.74 -2.93 20.98
CA TRP A 32 19.84 -2.34 19.99
C TRP A 32 18.56 -1.78 20.61
N VAL A 33 17.84 -2.58 21.40
CA VAL A 33 16.57 -2.12 22.00
C VAL A 33 16.80 -1.02 23.03
N ASP A 34 17.85 -1.12 23.85
CA ASP A 34 18.20 -0.08 24.82
C ASP A 34 18.57 1.22 24.11
N GLY A 35 19.42 1.16 23.08
CA GLY A 35 19.83 2.33 22.31
C GLY A 35 18.67 2.98 21.56
N ILE A 36 17.77 2.20 20.95
CA ILE A 36 16.58 2.75 20.28
C ILE A 36 15.62 3.39 21.30
N ASN A 37 15.41 2.77 22.46
CA ASN A 37 14.60 3.37 23.53
C ASN A 37 15.20 4.70 24.02
N GLU A 38 16.51 4.79 24.16
CA GLU A 38 17.20 6.03 24.54
C GLU A 38 17.01 7.11 23.47
N MET A 39 17.32 6.80 22.21
CA MET A 39 17.14 7.73 21.08
C MET A 39 15.69 8.24 20.96
N PHE A 40 14.71 7.35 21.14
CA PHE A 40 13.30 7.74 21.10
C PHE A 40 12.86 8.58 22.30
N THR A 41 13.44 8.34 23.47
CA THR A 41 13.21 9.16 24.66
C THR A 41 13.77 10.57 24.45
N GLU A 42 15.00 10.67 23.96
CA GLU A 42 15.68 11.95 23.68
C GLU A 42 14.96 12.76 22.60
N ALA A 43 14.48 12.10 21.53
CA ALA A 43 13.67 12.74 20.50
C ALA A 43 12.26 13.15 20.99
N GLY A 44 11.88 12.72 22.20
CA GLY A 44 10.54 12.90 22.76
C GLY A 44 9.46 12.22 21.92
N ILE A 45 9.81 11.05 21.35
CA ILE A 45 8.90 10.14 20.65
C ILE A 45 8.17 9.28 21.68
N LEU A 46 8.90 8.72 22.65
CA LEU A 46 8.31 8.01 23.79
C LEU A 46 7.76 9.02 24.80
N LYS A 47 6.51 8.84 25.23
CA LYS A 47 5.81 9.73 26.16
C LYS A 47 5.68 9.10 27.54
N ASP A 48 5.58 9.94 28.57
CA ASP A 48 5.34 9.51 29.95
C ASP A 48 6.34 8.45 30.49
N GLY A 49 7.57 8.41 29.94
CA GLY A 49 8.57 7.41 30.31
C GLY A 49 8.29 6.00 29.79
N SER A 50 7.35 5.83 28.85
CA SER A 50 7.09 4.54 28.20
C SER A 50 8.33 4.04 27.47
N LYS A 51 8.48 2.72 27.34
CA LYS A 51 9.56 2.07 26.61
C LYS A 51 9.04 0.85 25.88
N PHE A 52 9.74 0.44 24.83
CA PHE A 52 9.53 -0.87 24.23
C PHE A 52 10.15 -1.93 25.13
N GLU A 53 9.31 -2.72 25.79
CA GLU A 53 9.74 -3.84 26.62
C GLU A 53 9.64 -5.17 25.90
N ASP A 54 8.64 -5.36 25.05
CA ASP A 54 8.44 -6.57 24.26
C ASP A 54 8.73 -6.28 22.79
N VAL A 55 9.87 -6.80 22.31
CA VAL A 55 10.35 -6.62 20.94
C VAL A 55 10.46 -7.99 20.29
N PHE A 56 10.22 -8.07 18.99
CA PHE A 56 10.37 -9.31 18.24
C PHE A 56 11.61 -9.28 17.36
N THR A 57 12.30 -10.42 17.24
CA THR A 57 13.43 -10.59 16.31
C THR A 57 13.09 -11.64 15.27
N PHE A 58 13.48 -11.41 14.02
CA PHE A 58 13.30 -12.37 12.93
C PHE A 58 14.41 -12.24 11.89
N GLN A 59 14.54 -13.24 11.03
CA GLN A 59 15.49 -13.24 9.91
C GLN A 59 14.76 -12.93 8.60
N TYR A 60 15.30 -12.01 7.81
CA TYR A 60 14.85 -11.72 6.46
C TYR A 60 16.04 -11.76 5.49
N GLY A 61 16.15 -12.86 4.74
CA GLY A 61 17.36 -13.14 3.96
C GLY A 61 18.55 -13.35 4.89
N GLU A 62 19.60 -12.54 4.71
CA GLU A 62 20.80 -12.54 5.56
C GLU A 62 20.74 -11.47 6.68
N LEU A 63 19.64 -10.73 6.77
CA LEU A 63 19.48 -9.63 7.73
C LEU A 63 18.71 -10.07 8.97
N THR A 64 19.29 -9.80 10.13
CA THR A 64 18.56 -9.78 11.39
C THR A 64 17.71 -8.52 11.47
N CYS A 65 16.43 -8.67 11.77
CA CYS A 65 15.46 -7.59 11.89
C CYS A 65 14.84 -7.57 13.28
N LEU A 66 14.51 -6.37 13.76
CA LEU A 66 13.78 -6.15 15.00
C LEU A 66 12.45 -5.44 14.70
N LEU A 67 11.35 -5.98 15.22
CA LEU A 67 10.02 -5.38 15.20
C LEU A 67 9.70 -4.81 16.59
N TYR A 68 9.45 -3.52 16.62
CA TYR A 68 8.99 -2.75 17.77
C TYR A 68 7.48 -2.54 17.65
N PRO A 69 6.65 -3.37 18.31
CA PRO A 69 5.19 -3.26 18.26
C PRO A 69 4.71 -2.03 19.05
N PHE A 70 3.70 -1.31 18.54
CA PHE A 70 3.19 -0.11 19.22
C PHE A 70 2.16 -0.41 20.31
N GLU A 71 1.75 -1.67 20.45
CA GLU A 71 0.85 -2.13 21.50
C GLU A 71 1.42 -1.76 22.88
N ASP A 72 0.59 -1.16 23.73
CA ASP A 72 0.93 -0.75 25.10
C ASP A 72 2.08 0.28 25.24
N VAL A 73 2.50 0.93 24.15
CA VAL A 73 3.52 2.00 24.18
C VAL A 73 2.92 3.36 23.84
N LYS A 74 3.18 4.36 24.68
CA LYS A 74 2.72 5.74 24.45
C LYS A 74 3.69 6.49 23.54
N LEU A 75 3.30 6.65 22.27
CA LEU A 75 4.17 7.16 21.22
C LEU A 75 3.65 8.46 20.60
N ASP A 76 4.57 9.30 20.15
CA ASP A 76 4.30 10.34 19.16
C ASP A 76 4.52 9.79 17.75
N ILE A 77 3.45 9.32 17.11
CA ILE A 77 3.52 8.73 15.77
C ILE A 77 4.05 9.73 14.73
N GLY A 78 3.70 11.02 14.86
CA GLY A 78 4.18 12.07 13.95
C GLY A 78 5.70 12.23 14.02
N LYS A 79 6.25 12.34 15.23
CA LYS A 79 7.72 12.39 15.40
C LYS A 79 8.40 11.09 15.00
N LEU A 80 7.82 9.94 15.31
CA LEU A 80 8.36 8.64 14.92
C LEU A 80 8.45 8.52 13.39
N ALA A 81 7.44 8.99 12.66
CA ALA A 81 7.44 8.99 11.20
C ALA A 81 8.57 9.87 10.63
N VAL A 82 8.78 11.06 11.21
CA VAL A 82 9.89 11.94 10.82
C VAL A 82 11.24 11.29 11.14
N TRP A 83 11.40 10.73 12.35
CA TRP A 83 12.62 10.04 12.75
C TRP A 83 12.94 8.88 11.81
N ARG A 84 11.95 8.04 11.49
CA ARG A 84 12.08 6.91 10.56
C ARG A 84 12.63 7.36 9.21
N LEU A 85 12.13 8.49 8.68
CA LEU A 85 12.60 9.05 7.42
C LEU A 85 14.04 9.58 7.52
N GLN A 86 14.38 10.24 8.62
CA GLN A 86 15.72 10.82 8.85
C GLN A 86 16.79 9.75 9.07
N THR A 87 16.44 8.62 9.67
CA THR A 87 17.38 7.55 10.04
C THR A 87 17.28 6.32 9.13
N HIS A 88 16.56 6.42 8.01
CA HIS A 88 16.31 5.30 7.11
C HIS A 88 17.61 4.68 6.56
N GLU A 89 18.60 5.50 6.21
CA GLU A 89 19.90 5.01 5.71
C GLU A 89 20.66 4.20 6.75
N ASN A 90 20.47 4.50 8.04
CA ASN A 90 21.19 3.84 9.13
C ASN A 90 20.49 2.56 9.61
N PHE A 91 19.16 2.56 9.66
CA PHE A 91 18.39 1.47 10.30
C PHE A 91 17.43 0.73 9.37
N GLY A 92 17.27 1.18 8.12
CA GLY A 92 16.33 0.57 7.18
C GLY A 92 14.89 0.58 7.68
N GLY A 93 14.52 1.59 8.48
CA GLY A 93 13.24 1.63 9.19
C GLY A 93 12.04 1.60 8.25
N THR A 94 11.12 0.66 8.48
CA THR A 94 9.90 0.42 7.68
C THR A 94 8.72 0.10 8.59
N TRP A 95 7.51 0.49 8.21
CA TRP A 95 6.32 0.11 8.98
C TRP A 95 6.00 -1.37 8.77
N LEU A 96 5.44 -2.03 9.79
CA LEU A 96 4.96 -3.41 9.67
C LEU A 96 3.93 -3.55 8.53
N SER A 97 2.99 -2.60 8.45
CA SER A 97 1.97 -2.49 7.40
C SER A 97 2.55 -2.25 6.01
N ASP A 98 3.76 -1.70 5.88
CA ASP A 98 4.47 -1.61 4.60
C ASP A 98 5.26 -2.88 4.32
N PHE A 99 5.93 -3.43 5.33
CA PHE A 99 6.88 -4.52 5.16
C PHE A 99 6.19 -5.82 4.72
N VAL A 100 5.08 -6.18 5.36
CA VAL A 100 4.41 -7.45 5.10
C VAL A 100 3.81 -7.50 3.69
N PRO A 101 3.03 -6.52 3.22
CA PRO A 101 2.53 -6.51 1.84
C PRO A 101 3.64 -6.42 0.80
N ASN A 102 4.62 -5.53 1.00
CA ASN A 102 5.62 -5.26 -0.04
C ASN A 102 6.72 -6.33 -0.12
N ARG A 103 6.98 -7.08 0.96
CA ARG A 103 8.11 -8.02 1.02
C ARG A 103 7.74 -9.46 1.28
N LEU A 104 6.58 -9.71 1.90
CA LEU A 104 6.13 -11.05 2.29
C LEU A 104 4.87 -11.51 1.54
N GLY A 105 4.35 -10.69 0.63
CA GLY A 105 3.18 -11.02 -0.19
C GLY A 105 1.85 -10.88 0.57
N GLY A 106 1.76 -9.96 1.52
CA GLY A 106 0.53 -9.62 2.23
C GLY A 106 0.31 -10.40 3.53
N PHE A 107 -0.62 -9.88 4.34
CA PHE A 107 -1.11 -10.54 5.54
C PHE A 107 -1.99 -11.74 5.15
N ILE A 108 -1.98 -12.77 5.99
CA ILE A 108 -2.81 -13.96 5.85
C ILE A 108 -4.15 -13.64 6.52
N GLY A 109 -5.22 -13.51 5.74
CA GLY A 109 -6.54 -13.15 6.25
C GLY A 109 -7.16 -11.94 5.53
N GLU A 110 -6.31 -11.01 5.08
CA GLU A 110 -6.74 -9.97 4.15
C GLU A 110 -7.12 -10.63 2.81
N PRO A 111 -8.34 -10.38 2.28
CA PRO A 111 -8.58 -10.68 0.88
C PRO A 111 -7.54 -9.88 0.09
N SER A 112 -6.68 -10.59 -0.65
CA SER A 112 -5.75 -9.95 -1.59
C SER A 112 -6.52 -8.85 -2.31
N PRO A 113 -6.02 -7.60 -2.38
CA PRO A 113 -6.77 -6.53 -3.04
C PRO A 113 -7.16 -7.07 -4.40
N GLU A 114 -8.46 -7.29 -4.61
CA GLU A 114 -8.94 -7.82 -5.87
C GLU A 114 -8.34 -6.91 -6.93
N PRO A 115 -7.53 -7.44 -7.85
CA PRO A 115 -6.86 -6.62 -8.84
C PRO A 115 -7.96 -5.80 -9.53
N GLU A 116 -7.84 -4.45 -9.47
CA GLU A 116 -8.87 -3.56 -10.00
C GLU A 116 -9.20 -4.03 -11.43
N LYS A 117 -10.41 -4.54 -11.62
CA LYS A 117 -10.82 -5.14 -12.90
C LYS A 117 -10.69 -4.07 -13.97
N PRO A 118 -9.89 -4.29 -15.02
CA PRO A 118 -9.74 -3.28 -16.05
C PRO A 118 -11.04 -3.17 -16.86
N ASP A 119 -11.33 -1.96 -17.31
CA ASP A 119 -12.48 -1.68 -18.16
C ASP A 119 -12.24 -2.25 -19.55
N CYS A 120 -13.19 -3.05 -20.01
CA CYS A 120 -13.12 -3.77 -21.27
C CYS A 120 -14.37 -3.48 -22.09
N ALA A 121 -14.17 -2.75 -23.18
CA ALA A 121 -15.22 -2.37 -24.12
C ALA A 121 -15.69 -3.58 -24.95
N LEU A 122 -16.61 -4.38 -24.39
CA LEU A 122 -17.18 -5.55 -25.05
C LEU A 122 -18.59 -5.30 -25.60
N ILE A 123 -19.29 -4.25 -25.13
CA ILE A 123 -20.59 -3.86 -25.67
C ILE A 123 -20.39 -3.33 -27.10
N GLY A 124 -21.25 -3.75 -28.03
CA GLY A 124 -21.17 -3.37 -29.45
C GLY A 124 -20.12 -4.13 -30.28
N GLN A 125 -19.32 -5.00 -29.66
CA GLN A 125 -18.36 -5.86 -30.37
C GLN A 125 -19.04 -7.07 -31.03
N ASP A 126 -18.35 -7.70 -31.99
CA ASP A 126 -18.80 -8.98 -32.56
C ASP A 126 -19.01 -10.00 -31.43
N GLY A 127 -20.25 -10.50 -31.31
CA GLY A 127 -20.72 -11.37 -30.26
C GLY A 127 -20.11 -12.77 -30.26
N ASN A 128 -19.19 -13.08 -31.17
CA ASN A 128 -18.43 -14.33 -31.13
C ASN A 128 -17.51 -14.39 -29.89
N ILE A 129 -17.65 -15.45 -29.08
CA ILE A 129 -16.90 -15.62 -27.83
C ILE A 129 -15.37 -15.61 -28.04
N PHE A 130 -14.86 -16.14 -29.14
CA PHE A 130 -13.42 -16.11 -29.43
C PHE A 130 -12.91 -14.67 -29.61
N ASN A 131 -13.74 -13.80 -30.18
CA ASN A 131 -13.44 -12.38 -30.33
C ASN A 131 -13.48 -11.67 -28.96
N LEU A 132 -14.53 -11.89 -28.17
CA LEU A 132 -14.69 -11.27 -26.84
C LEU A 132 -13.56 -11.68 -25.87
N VAL A 133 -13.21 -12.97 -25.82
CA VAL A 133 -12.07 -13.48 -25.05
C VAL A 133 -10.76 -12.87 -25.55
N GLY A 134 -10.62 -12.69 -26.86
CA GLY A 134 -9.45 -12.06 -27.47
C GLY A 134 -9.25 -10.62 -27.00
N ILE A 135 -10.35 -9.85 -26.94
CA ILE A 135 -10.38 -8.46 -26.47
C ILE A 135 -10.11 -8.40 -24.96
N ALA A 136 -10.87 -9.15 -24.14
CA ALA A 136 -10.68 -9.20 -22.69
C ALA A 136 -9.24 -9.61 -22.29
N ALA A 137 -8.68 -10.61 -22.96
CA ALA A 137 -7.31 -11.03 -22.70
C ALA A 137 -6.27 -10.01 -23.16
N ARG A 138 -6.58 -9.15 -24.14
CA ARG A 138 -5.69 -8.05 -24.53
C ARG A 138 -5.73 -6.95 -23.46
N THR A 139 -6.92 -6.56 -23.02
CA THR A 139 -7.12 -5.60 -21.92
C THR A 139 -6.38 -6.03 -20.66
N LEU A 140 -6.53 -7.28 -20.22
CA LEU A 140 -5.79 -7.80 -19.06
C LEU A 140 -4.26 -7.71 -19.24
N ARG A 141 -3.75 -7.97 -20.46
CA ARG A 141 -2.31 -7.87 -20.75
C ARG A 141 -1.78 -6.44 -20.78
N GLU A 142 -2.60 -5.48 -21.19
CA GLU A 142 -2.28 -4.05 -21.18
C GLU A 142 -2.18 -3.50 -19.74
N HIS A 143 -2.86 -4.14 -18.79
CA HIS A 143 -2.81 -3.84 -17.36
C HIS A 143 -1.82 -4.73 -16.58
N ASP A 144 -0.86 -5.37 -17.26
CA ASP A 144 0.12 -6.30 -16.68
C ASP A 144 -0.47 -7.54 -15.97
N LEU A 145 -1.77 -7.84 -16.12
CA LEU A 145 -2.47 -9.00 -15.57
C LEU A 145 -2.33 -10.24 -16.48
N LYS A 146 -1.09 -10.62 -16.83
CA LYS A 146 -0.82 -11.70 -17.80
C LYS A 146 -1.28 -13.08 -17.35
N ASP A 147 -1.13 -13.38 -16.06
CA ASP A 147 -1.52 -14.68 -15.49
C ASP A 147 -3.04 -14.84 -15.47
N GLN A 148 -3.77 -13.78 -15.10
CA GLN A 148 -5.23 -13.76 -15.18
C GLN A 148 -5.74 -13.88 -16.62
N ALA A 149 -5.07 -13.24 -17.59
CA ALA A 149 -5.43 -13.38 -19.00
C ALA A 149 -5.31 -14.83 -19.50
N LYS A 150 -4.37 -15.60 -18.95
CA LYS A 150 -4.18 -17.02 -19.25
C LYS A 150 -5.25 -17.86 -18.56
N GLU A 151 -5.45 -17.66 -17.26
CA GLU A 151 -6.43 -18.37 -16.46
C GLU A 151 -7.86 -18.17 -17.00
N MET A 152 -8.25 -16.92 -17.30
CA MET A 152 -9.53 -16.59 -17.90
C MET A 152 -9.74 -17.34 -19.22
N LYS A 153 -8.73 -17.38 -20.10
CA LYS A 153 -8.82 -18.14 -21.35
C LYS A 153 -9.04 -19.61 -21.10
N ASP A 154 -8.24 -20.21 -20.23
CA ASP A 154 -8.33 -21.63 -19.93
C ASP A 154 -9.72 -21.99 -19.37
N ARG A 155 -10.28 -21.13 -18.49
CA ARG A 155 -11.64 -21.27 -17.95
C ARG A 155 -12.72 -21.13 -19.02
N VAL A 156 -12.61 -20.14 -19.91
CA VAL A 156 -13.58 -19.96 -21.01
C VAL A 156 -13.52 -21.11 -22.01
N PHE A 157 -12.33 -21.62 -22.35
CA PHE A 157 -12.21 -22.77 -23.26
C PHE A 157 -12.68 -24.08 -22.63
N ALA A 158 -12.74 -24.16 -21.30
CA ALA A 158 -13.29 -25.29 -20.57
C ALA A 158 -14.81 -25.21 -20.33
N CYS A 159 -15.45 -24.06 -20.58
CA CYS A 159 -16.89 -23.89 -20.34
C CYS A 159 -17.75 -24.42 -21.50
N GLY A 160 -18.99 -24.80 -21.19
CA GLY A 160 -19.87 -25.50 -22.13
C GLY A 160 -20.86 -24.58 -22.85
N SER A 161 -20.97 -23.32 -22.42
CA SER A 161 -21.98 -22.40 -22.94
C SER A 161 -21.47 -20.98 -23.10
N TYR A 162 -22.06 -20.27 -24.05
CA TYR A 162 -21.79 -18.86 -24.28
C TYR A 162 -22.08 -17.99 -23.05
N GLY A 163 -23.16 -18.29 -22.31
CA GLY A 163 -23.52 -17.57 -21.09
C GLY A 163 -22.49 -17.73 -19.97
N GLU A 164 -22.02 -18.96 -19.75
CA GLU A 164 -20.92 -19.23 -18.80
C GLU A 164 -19.64 -18.50 -19.21
N ALA A 165 -19.33 -18.50 -20.50
CA ALA A 165 -18.16 -17.80 -21.02
C ALA A 165 -18.21 -16.29 -20.73
N LEU A 166 -19.38 -15.66 -20.90
CA LEU A 166 -19.58 -14.25 -20.55
C LEU A 166 -19.47 -13.99 -19.04
N CYS A 167 -20.03 -14.87 -18.21
CA CYS A 167 -19.90 -14.78 -16.76
C CYS A 167 -18.42 -14.84 -16.34
N ILE A 168 -17.66 -15.80 -16.88
CA ILE A 168 -16.23 -15.94 -16.61
C ILE A 168 -15.49 -14.67 -17.03
N ILE A 169 -15.75 -14.10 -18.22
CA ILE A 169 -15.11 -12.85 -18.64
C ILE A 169 -15.40 -11.70 -17.64
N GLY A 170 -16.65 -11.55 -17.19
CA GLY A 170 -17.04 -10.54 -16.19
C GLY A 170 -16.42 -10.73 -14.79
N GLU A 171 -15.89 -11.92 -14.49
CA GLU A 171 -15.09 -12.12 -13.28
C GLU A 171 -13.73 -11.41 -13.36
N TYR A 172 -13.16 -11.24 -14.55
CA TYR A 172 -11.82 -10.66 -14.73
C TYR A 172 -11.81 -9.23 -15.26
N VAL A 173 -12.87 -8.79 -15.97
CA VAL A 173 -12.93 -7.43 -16.54
C VAL A 173 -14.27 -6.75 -16.26
N ASN A 174 -14.27 -5.42 -16.18
CA ASN A 174 -15.50 -4.64 -16.15
C ASN A 174 -16.01 -4.48 -17.59
N ILE A 175 -17.21 -4.97 -17.87
CA ILE A 175 -17.80 -4.89 -19.20
C ILE A 175 -18.34 -3.47 -19.41
N THR A 176 -17.69 -2.71 -20.28
CA THR A 176 -18.07 -1.33 -20.62
C THR A 176 -18.49 -1.21 -22.08
N ASP A 177 -19.06 -0.05 -22.40
CA ASP A 177 -19.30 0.36 -23.78
C ASP A 177 -18.07 1.04 -24.36
N SER A 178 -17.83 0.83 -25.65
CA SER A 178 -16.79 1.48 -26.42
C SER A 178 -16.88 3.01 -26.46
N GLU A 179 -18.02 3.56 -26.01
CA GLU A 179 -18.29 5.00 -25.93
C GLU A 179 -18.13 5.61 -24.53
N ALA A 180 -17.79 4.82 -23.50
CA ALA A 180 -17.46 5.37 -22.19
C ALA A 180 -16.04 5.92 -22.21
N GLU A 181 -15.89 7.25 -22.28
CA GLU A 181 -14.61 7.89 -21.98
C GLU A 181 -14.13 7.42 -20.59
N PRO A 182 -12.86 7.02 -20.42
CA PRO A 182 -12.35 6.69 -19.11
C PRO A 182 -12.54 7.93 -18.22
N GLU A 183 -13.19 7.77 -17.06
CA GLU A 183 -13.20 8.83 -16.06
C GLU A 183 -11.74 9.17 -15.73
N HIS A 184 -11.26 10.28 -16.29
CA HIS A 184 -9.92 10.77 -16.09
C HIS A 184 -9.77 11.11 -14.61
N ARG A 185 -9.30 10.16 -13.79
CA ARG A 185 -8.85 10.44 -12.43
C ARG A 185 -7.68 11.42 -12.58
N PRO A 186 -7.85 12.71 -12.25
CA PRO A 186 -6.78 13.67 -12.44
C PRO A 186 -5.61 13.25 -11.56
N SER A 187 -4.41 13.28 -12.13
CA SER A 187 -3.18 12.96 -11.38
C SER A 187 -3.10 13.79 -10.10
N LEU A 188 -2.46 13.26 -9.04
CA LEU A 188 -2.23 14.01 -7.79
C LEU A 188 -1.60 15.39 -8.04
N ARG A 189 -0.77 15.52 -9.09
CA ARG A 189 -0.22 16.81 -9.53
C ARG A 189 -1.27 17.80 -10.02
N GLN A 190 -2.28 17.34 -10.77
CA GLN A 190 -3.40 18.18 -11.20
C GLN A 190 -4.26 18.59 -10.00
N GLN A 191 -4.58 17.65 -9.10
CA GLN A 191 -5.33 17.94 -7.88
C GLN A 191 -4.66 18.99 -6.99
N ILE A 192 -3.33 18.93 -6.82
CA ILE A 192 -2.56 19.93 -6.07
C ILE A 192 -2.54 21.30 -6.79
N LYS A 193 -2.53 21.30 -8.13
CA LYS A 193 -2.50 22.54 -8.92
C LYS A 193 -3.86 23.25 -8.90
N ASP A 194 -4.95 22.48 -8.96
CA ASP A 194 -6.31 23.00 -8.90
C ASP A 194 -6.64 23.52 -7.49
N ALA A 195 -6.18 22.83 -6.44
CA ALA A 195 -6.30 23.31 -5.06
C ALA A 195 -5.58 24.66 -4.83
N LYS A 196 -4.41 24.88 -5.46
CA LYS A 196 -3.67 26.15 -5.36
C LYS A 196 -4.32 27.32 -6.10
N HIS A 197 -5.13 27.06 -7.12
CA HIS A 197 -5.81 28.14 -7.85
C HIS A 197 -7.02 28.70 -7.09
N THR A 198 -7.64 27.91 -6.21
CA THR A 198 -8.79 28.32 -5.40
C THR A 198 -8.41 29.25 -4.23
N GLU A 199 -7.13 29.30 -3.84
CA GLU A 199 -6.66 30.04 -2.66
C GLU A 199 -6.09 31.44 -2.94
N THR A 200 -6.23 32.03 -4.13
CA THR A 200 -5.80 33.43 -4.32
C THR A 200 -6.86 34.41 -3.81
N PRO A 201 -6.64 35.16 -2.71
CA PRO A 201 -7.61 36.13 -2.22
C PRO A 201 -7.58 37.35 -3.15
N GLN A 202 -8.75 37.73 -3.66
CA GLN A 202 -8.94 38.98 -4.39
C GLN A 202 -8.45 40.16 -3.53
N LYS A 203 -7.35 40.80 -3.94
CA LYS A 203 -6.88 42.07 -3.37
C LYS A 203 -7.98 43.13 -3.53
N GLN A 204 -8.67 43.45 -2.44
CA GLN A 204 -9.53 44.63 -2.34
C GLN A 204 -8.67 45.89 -2.53
N LYS A 205 -9.05 46.75 -3.49
CA LYS A 205 -8.45 48.07 -3.70
C LYS A 205 -8.87 49.00 -2.56
N PRO A 206 -7.95 49.74 -1.91
CA PRO A 206 -8.34 50.75 -0.94
C PRO A 206 -8.88 52.00 -1.65
N ALA A 207 -9.95 52.57 -1.07
CA ALA A 207 -10.61 53.79 -1.52
C ALA A 207 -9.67 55.00 -1.41
N LYS A 208 -9.65 55.82 -2.47
CA LYS A 208 -8.94 57.12 -2.47
C LYS A 208 -9.60 58.07 -1.46
N GLN A 209 -8.87 58.40 -0.41
CA GLN A 209 -9.13 59.58 0.42
C GLN A 209 -8.84 60.83 -0.42
N GLN A 210 -9.81 61.73 -0.44
CA GLN A 210 -9.79 63.02 -1.12
C GLN A 210 -9.19 64.04 -0.14
N GLU A 211 -8.04 64.63 -0.46
CA GLU A 211 -7.47 65.76 0.29
C GLU A 211 -7.45 67.01 -0.60
N ARG A 212 -8.19 68.02 -0.11
CA ARG A 212 -8.24 69.46 -0.43
C ARG A 212 -8.74 69.90 -1.80
#